data_AF-A0A1G2SL54-F1
#
_entry.id   AF-A0A1G2SL54-F1
#
_cell.length_a   1.000
_cell.length_b   1.000
_cell.length_c   1.000
_cell.angle_alpha   90.00
_cell.angle_beta   90.00
_cell.angle_gamma   90.00
#
_symmetry.space_group_name_H-M   'P 1'
#
loop_
_entity.id
_entity.type
_entity.pdbx_description
1 polymer ?
#
loop_
_entity_poly.entity_id
_entity_poly.type
_entity_poly.pdbx_seq_one_letter_code
_entity_poly.pdbx_strand_id
1 'polypeptide(L)'
;MEYIIPSIQEFFHTLDSHNGLVTVLGWWTVFLLGIWAAKIQQRNSARLEIFKDLNKLKSEIDKSSIDLGVLLSKFSLPFLTMEWAEKGSIGLGEGKRPGELWLENNRKILDALSLFEEKNQNFLNAANTWISIMPRLKTSRNILAAEFSGLSRTLWAYVQFHMSQTTNEYDWKKWDRKQIEAETERVRAEFNKVAIGFLNDFMDLLHDELIRPIFAINKVRREDFNYVQPMEAETLTEKGIKVIKYQTTEIAMLFKQKREKPTEPKQES
;
A
#
# COMPACT_ATOMS: atom_id res chain seq x y z
N MET A 1 14.26 59.99 -50.80
CA MET A 1 14.50 58.85 -49.89
C MET A 1 13.44 57.81 -50.20
N GLU A 2 13.78 56.83 -51.03
CA GLU A 2 12.96 55.63 -51.22
C GLU A 2 13.81 54.45 -50.75
N TYR A 3 13.34 53.75 -49.72
CA TYR A 3 13.93 52.49 -49.28
C TYR A 3 13.52 51.42 -50.30
N ILE A 4 14.47 50.96 -51.10
CA ILE A 4 14.29 49.77 -51.92
C ILE A 4 14.33 48.58 -50.96
N ILE A 5 13.16 48.02 -50.65
CA ILE A 5 13.03 46.74 -49.97
C ILE A 5 13.50 45.68 -50.99
N PRO A 6 14.54 44.89 -50.70
CA PRO A 6 14.94 43.83 -51.61
C PRO A 6 13.76 42.87 -51.78
N SER A 7 13.47 42.51 -53.03
CA SER A 7 12.41 41.55 -53.30
C SER A 7 12.74 40.22 -52.63
N ILE A 8 11.71 39.53 -52.13
CA ILE A 8 11.82 38.19 -51.51
C ILE A 8 12.62 37.22 -52.40
N GLN A 9 12.61 37.41 -53.72
CA GLN A 9 13.39 36.63 -54.69
C GLN A 9 14.91 36.81 -54.57
N GLU A 10 15.43 37.99 -54.25
CA GLU A 10 16.88 38.22 -54.08
C GLU A 10 17.42 37.64 -52.76
N PHE A 11 16.56 37.57 -51.73
CA PHE A 11 16.88 36.89 -50.47
C PHE A 11 16.94 35.36 -50.63
N PHE A 12 16.11 34.79 -51.52
CA PHE A 12 16.14 33.36 -51.83
C PHE A 12 17.33 32.97 -52.71
N HIS A 13 17.76 33.82 -53.64
CA HIS A 13 18.88 33.52 -54.53
C HIS A 13 20.26 33.45 -53.82
N THR A 14 20.42 34.08 -52.66
CA THR A 14 21.67 34.10 -51.89
C THR A 14 21.82 32.95 -50.89
N LEU A 15 20.75 32.16 -50.65
CA LEU A 15 20.79 30.95 -49.82
C LEU A 15 21.06 29.66 -50.62
N ASP A 16 21.11 29.75 -51.96
CA ASP A 16 20.77 28.63 -52.84
C ASP A 16 21.94 27.81 -53.41
N SER A 17 23.18 27.99 -52.95
CA SER A 17 24.27 27.09 -53.41
C SER A 17 24.89 26.23 -52.31
N HIS A 18 24.90 26.67 -51.05
CA HIS A 18 25.52 25.92 -49.95
C HIS A 18 24.71 25.84 -48.64
N ASN A 19 23.61 26.61 -48.48
CA ASN A 19 22.83 26.67 -47.24
C ASN A 19 21.45 25.98 -47.30
N GLY A 20 20.94 25.65 -48.50
CA GLY A 20 19.67 24.94 -48.67
C GLY A 20 19.65 23.56 -47.99
N LEU A 21 20.75 22.80 -48.10
CA LEU A 21 20.87 21.48 -47.48
C LEU A 21 20.89 21.57 -45.95
N VAL A 22 21.62 22.53 -45.37
CA VAL A 22 21.69 22.77 -43.91
C VAL A 22 20.33 23.20 -43.37
N THR A 23 19.61 24.06 -44.12
CA THR A 23 18.27 24.51 -43.77
C THR A 23 17.29 23.34 -43.77
N VAL A 24 17.26 22.53 -44.83
CA VAL A 24 16.42 21.32 -44.93
C VAL A 24 16.74 20.31 -43.82
N LEU A 25 18.02 20.07 -43.53
CA LEU A 25 18.46 19.22 -42.41
C LEU A 25 18.02 19.79 -41.05
N GLY A 26 18.02 21.11 -40.88
CA GLY A 26 17.49 21.79 -39.69
C GLY A 26 15.99 21.55 -39.50
N TRP A 27 15.19 21.70 -40.56
CA TRP A 27 13.75 21.41 -40.53
C TRP A 27 13.46 19.94 -40.20
N TRP A 28 14.19 19.01 -40.83
CA TRP A 28 14.08 17.58 -40.51
C TRP A 28 14.44 17.28 -39.05
N THR A 29 15.48 17.93 -38.52
CA THR A 29 15.88 17.75 -37.12
C THR A 29 14.81 18.25 -36.16
N VAL A 30 14.25 19.45 -36.40
CA VAL A 30 13.15 20.01 -35.58
C VAL A 30 11.90 19.15 -35.69
N PHE A 31 11.56 18.66 -36.89
CA PHE A 31 10.43 17.77 -37.10
C PHE A 31 10.59 16.44 -36.35
N LEU A 32 11.77 15.80 -36.43
CA LEU A 32 12.07 14.57 -35.69
C LEU A 32 12.06 14.79 -34.17
N LEU A 33 12.60 15.91 -33.69
CA LEU A 33 12.51 16.30 -32.28
C LEU A 33 11.06 16.52 -31.84
N GLY A 34 10.23 17.13 -32.69
CA GLY A 34 8.79 17.30 -32.46
C GLY A 34 8.05 15.97 -32.34
N ILE A 35 8.28 15.03 -33.25
CA ILE A 35 7.70 13.67 -33.18
C ILE A 35 8.16 12.97 -31.91
N TRP A 36 9.45 13.07 -31.57
CA TRP A 36 10.01 12.44 -30.39
C TRP A 36 9.41 13.01 -29.09
N ALA A 37 9.30 14.35 -29.00
CA ALA A 37 8.67 15.03 -27.88
C ALA A 37 7.19 14.64 -27.73
N ALA A 38 6.43 14.59 -28.83
CA ALA A 38 5.03 14.17 -28.83
C ALA A 38 4.87 12.71 -28.34
N LYS A 39 5.75 11.79 -28.79
CA LYS A 39 5.75 10.40 -28.32
C LYS A 39 6.08 10.29 -26.83
N ILE A 40 7.03 11.08 -26.33
CA ILE A 40 7.36 11.13 -24.90
C ILE A 40 6.18 11.65 -24.09
N GLN A 41 5.56 12.73 -24.55
CA GLN A 41 4.41 13.32 -23.88
C GLN A 41 3.25 12.32 -23.80
N GLN A 42 2.92 11.64 -24.89
CA GLN A 42 1.88 10.61 -24.91
C GLN A 42 2.19 9.46 -23.95
N ARG A 43 3.44 8.97 -23.93
CA ARG A 43 3.88 7.91 -23.02
C ARG A 43 3.80 8.33 -21.55
N ASN A 44 4.19 9.56 -21.24
CA ASN A 44 4.15 10.10 -19.88
C ASN A 44 2.72 10.31 -19.41
N SER A 45 1.82 10.79 -20.27
CA SER A 45 0.39 10.89 -19.96
C SER A 45 -0.22 9.52 -19.64
N ALA A 46 0.05 8.50 -20.44
CA ALA A 46 -0.45 7.14 -20.20
C ALA A 46 0.05 6.57 -18.86
N ARG A 47 1.33 6.77 -18.52
CA ARG A 47 1.89 6.35 -17.22
C ARG A 47 1.20 7.03 -16.04
N LEU A 48 0.95 8.32 -16.15
CA LEU A 48 0.25 9.12 -15.15
C LEU A 48 -1.19 8.65 -14.96
N GLU A 49 -1.89 8.33 -16.05
CA GLU A 49 -3.26 7.81 -16.02
C GLU A 49 -3.32 6.44 -15.33
N ILE A 50 -2.46 5.50 -15.74
CA ILE A 50 -2.36 4.17 -15.11
C ILE A 50 -2.11 4.29 -13.61
N PHE A 51 -1.15 5.13 -13.20
CA PHE A 51 -0.84 5.32 -11.79
C PHE A 51 -2.02 5.93 -11.02
N LYS A 52 -2.72 6.91 -11.59
CA LYS A 52 -3.91 7.52 -10.96
C LYS A 52 -5.03 6.50 -10.77
N ASP A 53 -5.30 5.67 -11.78
CA ASP A 53 -6.34 4.65 -11.71
C ASP A 53 -6.02 3.59 -10.64
N LEU A 54 -4.78 3.08 -10.63
CA LEU A 54 -4.35 2.10 -9.63
C LEU A 54 -4.35 2.71 -8.22
N ASN A 55 -3.94 3.97 -8.07
CA ASN A 55 -3.95 4.65 -6.78
C ASN A 55 -5.37 4.91 -6.26
N LYS A 56 -6.33 5.17 -7.16
CA LYS A 56 -7.75 5.26 -6.81
C LYS A 56 -8.27 3.91 -6.28
N LEU A 57 -7.99 2.82 -6.99
CA LEU A 57 -8.37 1.46 -6.56
C LEU A 57 -7.69 1.07 -5.23
N LYS A 58 -6.42 1.44 -5.04
CA LYS A 58 -5.72 1.29 -3.75
C LYS A 58 -6.43 2.03 -2.62
N SER A 59 -6.91 3.26 -2.86
CA SER A 59 -7.67 4.00 -1.84
C SER A 59 -8.99 3.30 -1.46
N GLU A 60 -9.64 2.62 -2.41
CA GLU A 60 -10.83 1.80 -2.12
C GLU A 60 -10.49 0.58 -1.26
N ILE A 61 -9.34 -0.06 -1.52
CA ILE A 61 -8.81 -1.12 -0.65
C ILE A 61 -8.46 -0.58 0.73
N ASP A 62 -7.79 0.57 0.84
CA ASP A 62 -7.41 1.14 2.13
C ASP A 62 -8.65 1.38 3.02
N LYS A 63 -9.76 1.87 2.43
CA LYS A 63 -11.03 2.06 3.14
C LYS A 63 -11.61 0.74 3.64
N SER A 64 -11.78 -0.25 2.76
CA SER A 64 -12.32 -1.56 3.17
C SER A 64 -11.38 -2.28 4.15
N SER A 65 -10.07 -2.04 4.04
CA SER A 65 -9.06 -2.60 4.93
C SER A 65 -9.13 -2.03 6.34
N ILE A 66 -9.43 -0.73 6.49
CA ILE A 66 -9.64 -0.12 7.80
C ILE A 66 -10.85 -0.76 8.48
N ASP A 67 -11.97 -0.89 7.76
CA ASP A 67 -13.20 -1.47 8.30
C ASP A 67 -12.98 -2.90 8.78
N LEU A 68 -12.39 -3.75 7.93
CA LEU A 68 -12.06 -5.13 8.28
C LEU A 68 -11.00 -5.21 9.38
N GLY A 69 -9.96 -4.36 9.32
CA GLY A 69 -8.86 -4.33 10.30
C GLY A 69 -9.31 -3.96 11.71
N VAL A 70 -10.33 -3.12 11.85
CA VAL A 70 -10.96 -2.84 13.15
C VAL A 70 -11.65 -4.09 13.69
N LEU A 71 -12.36 -4.82 12.84
CA LEU A 71 -13.10 -6.04 13.20
C LEU A 71 -12.19 -7.25 13.49
N LEU A 72 -10.97 -7.26 12.96
CA LEU A 72 -9.91 -8.23 13.27
C LEU A 72 -9.09 -7.81 14.49
N SER A 73 -9.67 -7.12 15.47
CA SER A 73 -9.00 -6.74 16.71
C SER A 73 -9.45 -7.65 17.84
N LYS A 74 -8.57 -8.06 18.75
CA LYS A 74 -9.08 -8.70 19.99
C LYS A 74 -10.05 -7.80 20.76
N PHE A 75 -9.96 -6.47 20.57
CA PHE A 75 -10.85 -5.49 21.20
C PHE A 75 -12.21 -5.34 20.50
N SER A 76 -12.37 -5.84 19.27
CA SER A 76 -13.68 -5.89 18.60
C SER A 76 -14.46 -7.15 18.97
N LEU A 77 -13.85 -8.09 19.71
CA LEU A 77 -14.54 -9.28 20.18
C LEU A 77 -15.67 -8.90 21.14
N PRO A 78 -16.89 -9.45 20.95
CA PRO A 78 -18.04 -9.17 21.82
C PRO A 78 -17.85 -9.52 23.30
N PHE A 79 -16.79 -10.25 23.67
CA PHE A 79 -16.47 -10.62 25.05
C PHE A 79 -16.48 -9.45 26.03
N LEU A 80 -15.96 -8.30 25.63
CA LEU A 80 -15.93 -7.10 26.48
C LEU A 80 -17.34 -6.63 26.83
N THR A 81 -18.22 -6.57 25.82
CA THR A 81 -19.63 -6.18 26.00
C THR A 81 -20.38 -7.20 26.84
N MET A 82 -20.15 -8.50 26.62
CA MET A 82 -20.76 -9.59 27.40
C MET A 82 -20.33 -9.51 28.88
N GLU A 83 -19.05 -9.29 29.14
CA GLU A 83 -18.48 -9.21 30.49
C GLU A 83 -19.00 -7.98 31.26
N TRP A 84 -19.08 -6.83 30.61
CA TRP A 84 -19.63 -5.61 31.24
C TRP A 84 -21.12 -5.71 31.50
N ALA A 85 -21.87 -6.40 30.63
CA ALA A 85 -23.29 -6.63 30.84
C ALA A 85 -23.56 -7.53 32.06
N GLU A 86 -22.77 -8.59 32.24
CA GLU A 86 -22.87 -9.44 33.42
C GLU A 86 -22.55 -8.68 34.71
N LYS A 87 -21.57 -7.77 34.66
CA LYS A 87 -21.21 -6.89 35.78
C LYS A 87 -22.24 -5.78 36.04
N GLY A 88 -23.37 -5.75 35.33
CA GLY A 88 -24.39 -4.70 35.43
C GLY A 88 -23.87 -3.31 35.01
N SER A 89 -22.71 -3.24 34.37
CA SER A 89 -22.04 -1.99 34.01
C SER A 89 -22.61 -1.39 32.72
N ILE A 90 -23.22 -2.23 31.88
CA ILE A 90 -23.97 -1.84 30.68
C ILE A 90 -25.19 -2.76 30.50
N GLY A 91 -26.23 -2.31 29.80
CA GLY A 91 -27.28 -3.21 29.32
C GLY A 91 -26.84 -3.89 28.02
N LEU A 92 -27.20 -5.16 27.83
CA LEU A 92 -27.34 -5.69 26.46
C LEU A 92 -28.52 -4.94 25.85
N GLY A 93 -28.38 -4.39 24.63
CA GLY A 93 -29.51 -3.76 23.93
C GLY A 93 -30.73 -4.69 23.95
N GLU A 94 -31.94 -4.12 24.01
CA GLU A 94 -33.18 -4.83 24.35
C GLU A 94 -33.27 -6.24 23.74
N GLY A 95 -33.34 -7.25 24.61
CA GLY A 95 -33.59 -8.65 24.25
C GLY A 95 -32.39 -9.44 23.69
N LYS A 96 -31.22 -8.82 23.46
CA LYS A 96 -30.11 -9.52 22.81
C LYS A 96 -29.43 -10.56 23.72
N ARG A 97 -29.28 -11.79 23.23
CA ARG A 97 -28.49 -12.84 23.89
C ARG A 97 -27.00 -12.76 23.50
N PRO A 98 -26.06 -13.23 24.33
CA PRO A 98 -24.63 -13.23 23.98
C PRO A 98 -24.33 -13.88 22.61
N GLY A 99 -24.93 -15.02 22.32
CA GLY A 99 -24.78 -15.67 21.00
C GLY A 99 -25.24 -14.81 19.83
N GLU A 100 -26.25 -13.95 20.01
CA GLU A 100 -26.72 -13.04 18.96
C GLU A 100 -25.73 -11.90 18.71
N LEU A 101 -25.10 -11.37 19.76
CA LEU A 101 -24.01 -10.38 19.60
C LEU A 101 -22.82 -10.97 18.84
N TRP A 102 -22.51 -12.25 19.09
CA TRP A 102 -21.45 -12.94 18.37
C TRP A 102 -21.79 -13.17 16.90
N LEU A 103 -23.00 -13.63 16.61
CA LEU A 103 -23.48 -13.81 15.24
C LEU A 103 -23.53 -12.48 14.47
N GLU A 104 -23.97 -11.39 15.12
CA GLU A 104 -23.93 -10.05 14.52
C GLU A 104 -22.50 -9.61 14.20
N ASN A 105 -21.54 -9.86 15.10
CA ASN A 105 -20.13 -9.56 14.86
C ASN A 105 -19.58 -10.38 13.67
N ASN A 106 -19.89 -11.68 13.60
CA ASN A 106 -19.45 -12.52 12.48
C ASN A 106 -20.05 -12.08 11.14
N ARG A 107 -21.31 -11.62 11.12
CA ARG A 107 -21.93 -11.02 9.92
C ARG A 107 -21.19 -9.76 9.48
N LYS A 108 -20.85 -8.86 10.41
CA LYS A 108 -20.05 -7.67 10.11
C LYS A 108 -18.69 -8.02 9.51
N ILE A 109 -18.02 -9.04 10.06
CA ILE A 109 -16.74 -9.55 9.52
C ILE A 109 -16.94 -10.09 8.09
N LEU A 110 -17.98 -10.89 7.85
CA LEU A 110 -18.29 -11.45 6.53
C LEU A 110 -18.54 -10.36 5.48
N ASP A 111 -19.36 -9.36 5.81
CA ASP A 111 -19.69 -8.27 4.91
C ASP A 111 -18.43 -7.45 4.57
N ALA A 112 -17.62 -7.12 5.59
CA ALA A 112 -16.35 -6.41 5.41
C ALA A 112 -15.32 -7.22 4.62
N LEU A 113 -15.24 -8.53 4.86
CA LEU A 113 -14.38 -9.46 4.11
C LEU A 113 -14.75 -9.47 2.63
N SER A 114 -16.05 -9.62 2.34
CA SER A 114 -16.56 -9.70 0.96
C SER A 114 -16.25 -8.41 0.19
N LEU A 115 -16.44 -7.25 0.84
CA LEU A 115 -16.09 -5.96 0.27
C LEU A 115 -14.59 -5.82 0.02
N PHE A 116 -13.75 -6.23 0.98
CA PHE A 116 -12.30 -6.21 0.84
C PHE A 116 -11.82 -7.09 -0.32
N GLU A 117 -12.35 -8.31 -0.45
CA GLU A 117 -12.03 -9.23 -1.55
C GLU A 117 -12.42 -8.64 -2.91
N GLU A 118 -13.61 -8.04 -3.01
CA GLU A 118 -14.05 -7.35 -4.23
C GLU A 118 -13.06 -6.24 -4.64
N LYS A 119 -12.66 -5.38 -3.69
CA LYS A 119 -11.73 -4.27 -3.99
C LYS A 119 -10.34 -4.78 -4.38
N ASN A 120 -9.84 -5.82 -3.72
CA ASN A 120 -8.57 -6.44 -4.09
C ASN A 120 -8.61 -7.05 -5.49
N GLN A 121 -9.70 -7.76 -5.84
CA GLN A 121 -9.85 -8.35 -7.16
C GLN A 121 -9.90 -7.28 -8.24
N ASN A 122 -10.61 -6.17 -8.00
CA ASN A 122 -10.64 -5.04 -8.94
C ASN A 122 -9.25 -4.43 -9.16
N PHE A 123 -8.48 -4.23 -8.09
CA PHE A 123 -7.10 -3.75 -8.20
C PHE A 123 -6.20 -4.73 -8.97
N LEU A 124 -6.24 -6.03 -8.64
CA LEU A 124 -5.42 -7.04 -9.31
C LEU A 124 -5.79 -7.19 -10.80
N ASN A 125 -7.08 -7.10 -11.14
CA ASN A 125 -7.53 -7.11 -12.53
C ASN A 125 -6.98 -5.90 -13.29
N ALA A 126 -7.09 -4.69 -12.71
CA ALA A 126 -6.52 -3.49 -13.31
C ALA A 126 -4.99 -3.58 -13.46
N ALA A 127 -4.29 -4.05 -12.43
CA ALA A 127 -2.84 -4.25 -12.48
C ALA A 127 -2.44 -5.27 -13.56
N ASN A 128 -3.25 -6.31 -13.77
CA ASN A 128 -3.01 -7.32 -14.80
C ASN A 128 -3.21 -6.76 -16.22
N THR A 129 -4.22 -5.91 -16.44
CA THR A 129 -4.45 -5.22 -17.72
C THR A 129 -3.22 -4.42 -18.15
N TRP A 130 -2.57 -3.76 -17.20
CA TRP A 130 -1.44 -2.86 -17.47
C TRP A 130 -0.06 -3.52 -17.36
N ILE A 131 0.01 -4.81 -17.02
CA ILE A 131 1.29 -5.49 -16.74
C ILE A 131 2.20 -5.57 -17.98
N SER A 132 1.64 -5.56 -19.18
CA SER A 132 2.39 -5.53 -20.44
C SER A 132 3.23 -4.26 -20.61
N ILE A 133 2.78 -3.15 -20.01
CA ILE A 133 3.47 -1.85 -20.02
C ILE A 133 4.48 -1.76 -18.86
N MET A 134 4.34 -2.61 -17.83
CA MET A 134 5.20 -2.67 -16.64
C MET A 134 5.78 -4.08 -16.42
N PRO A 135 6.53 -4.64 -17.39
CA PRO A 135 6.94 -6.05 -17.35
C PRO A 135 7.86 -6.37 -16.16
N ARG A 136 8.61 -5.37 -15.66
CA ARG A 136 9.48 -5.52 -14.47
C ARG A 136 8.67 -5.85 -13.21
N LEU A 137 7.42 -5.42 -13.15
CA LEU A 137 6.54 -5.63 -12.00
C LEU A 137 5.73 -6.92 -12.08
N LYS A 138 5.89 -7.71 -13.16
CA LYS A 138 5.14 -8.97 -13.35
C LYS A 138 5.34 -9.94 -12.17
N THR A 139 6.58 -10.09 -11.71
CA THR A 139 6.91 -10.97 -10.58
C THR A 139 6.25 -10.49 -9.29
N SER A 140 6.44 -9.22 -8.93
CA SER A 140 5.88 -8.65 -7.69
C SER A 140 4.35 -8.68 -7.69
N ARG A 141 3.71 -8.42 -8.83
CA ARG A 141 2.26 -8.52 -8.98
C ARG A 141 1.78 -9.95 -8.74
N ASN A 142 2.46 -10.94 -9.32
CA ASN A 142 2.08 -12.35 -9.14
C ASN A 142 2.22 -12.79 -7.68
N ILE A 143 3.26 -12.33 -7.00
CA ILE A 143 3.43 -12.56 -5.55
C ILE A 143 2.30 -11.89 -4.78
N LEU A 144 2.02 -10.61 -5.04
CA LEU A 144 0.92 -9.90 -4.38
C LEU A 144 -0.43 -10.62 -4.57
N ALA A 145 -0.71 -11.13 -5.77
CA ALA A 145 -1.92 -11.90 -6.05
C ALA A 145 -1.97 -13.22 -5.26
N ALA A 146 -0.85 -13.94 -5.16
CA ALA A 146 -0.74 -15.15 -4.36
C ALA A 146 -0.94 -14.86 -2.85
N GLU A 147 -0.34 -13.78 -2.35
CA GLU A 147 -0.48 -13.34 -0.96
C GLU A 147 -1.91 -12.91 -0.64
N PHE A 148 -2.59 -12.18 -1.53
CA PHE A 148 -4.02 -11.89 -1.37
C PHE A 148 -4.89 -13.15 -1.37
N SER A 149 -4.60 -14.13 -2.23
CA SER A 149 -5.31 -15.42 -2.23
C SER A 149 -5.05 -16.24 -0.96
N GLY A 150 -3.82 -16.20 -0.42
CA GLY A 150 -3.48 -16.78 0.88
C GLY A 150 -4.21 -16.10 2.04
N LEU A 151 -4.25 -14.78 2.03
CA LEU A 151 -4.97 -13.98 3.02
C LEU A 151 -6.48 -14.27 2.99
N SER A 152 -7.10 -14.30 1.80
CA SER A 152 -8.52 -14.66 1.62
C SER A 152 -8.84 -16.01 2.29
N ARG A 153 -8.06 -17.06 1.97
CA ARG A 153 -8.23 -18.39 2.61
C ARG A 153 -8.11 -18.33 4.12
N THR A 154 -7.17 -17.54 4.64
CA THR A 154 -6.95 -17.36 6.08
C THR A 154 -8.16 -16.66 6.73
N LEU A 155 -8.69 -15.62 6.11
CA LEU A 155 -9.85 -14.87 6.60
C LEU A 155 -11.13 -15.71 6.58
N TRP A 156 -11.34 -16.51 5.53
CA TRP A 156 -12.46 -17.46 5.49
C TRP A 156 -12.35 -18.53 6.57
N ALA A 157 -11.15 -19.11 6.78
CA ALA A 157 -10.92 -20.07 7.85
C ALA A 157 -11.18 -19.45 9.24
N TYR A 158 -10.77 -18.19 9.44
CA TYR A 158 -11.03 -17.44 10.67
C TYR A 158 -12.54 -17.29 10.93
N VAL A 159 -13.32 -16.93 9.91
CA VAL A 159 -14.78 -16.82 10.05
C VAL A 159 -15.42 -18.17 10.38
N GLN A 160 -14.98 -19.26 9.74
CA GLN A 160 -15.45 -20.61 10.06
C GLN A 160 -15.15 -21.00 11.51
N PHE A 161 -13.92 -20.73 11.97
CA PHE A 161 -13.52 -20.91 13.36
C PHE A 161 -14.43 -20.12 14.31
N HIS A 162 -14.67 -18.84 14.03
CA HIS A 162 -15.56 -17.99 14.83
C HIS A 162 -17.01 -18.50 14.85
N MET A 163 -17.55 -18.96 13.73
CA MET A 163 -18.90 -19.51 13.66
C MET A 163 -19.03 -20.81 14.45
N SER A 164 -18.01 -21.67 14.44
CA SER A 164 -18.00 -22.93 15.22
C SER A 164 -18.07 -22.72 16.73
N GLN A 165 -17.67 -21.55 17.25
CA GLN A 165 -17.79 -21.25 18.67
C GLN A 165 -19.27 -21.12 19.11
N THR A 166 -20.18 -20.81 18.20
CA THR A 166 -21.61 -20.66 18.52
C THR A 166 -22.41 -21.96 18.56
N THR A 167 -21.85 -23.05 18.01
CA THR A 167 -22.52 -24.36 18.02
C THR A 167 -22.30 -25.13 19.33
N ASN A 168 -21.30 -24.72 20.14
CA ASN A 168 -20.95 -25.35 21.42
C ASN A 168 -21.62 -24.61 22.58
N GLU A 169 -22.93 -24.83 22.76
CA GLU A 169 -23.75 -24.22 23.83
C GLU A 169 -23.75 -22.67 23.82
N TYR A 170 -24.90 -22.04 24.05
CA TYR A 170 -25.01 -20.57 24.12
C TYR A 170 -24.30 -19.95 25.35
N ASP A 171 -23.53 -20.74 26.10
CA ASP A 171 -22.76 -20.32 27.26
C ASP A 171 -21.35 -19.86 26.83
N TRP A 172 -21.26 -18.58 26.48
CA TRP A 172 -20.01 -17.93 26.07
C TRP A 172 -18.87 -18.05 27.10
N LYS A 173 -19.18 -18.39 28.37
CA LYS A 173 -18.18 -18.62 29.42
C LYS A 173 -17.38 -19.90 29.21
N LYS A 174 -17.89 -20.83 28.40
CA LYS A 174 -17.22 -22.09 28.05
C LYS A 174 -16.31 -21.94 26.83
N TRP A 175 -16.36 -20.80 26.12
CA TRP A 175 -15.52 -20.56 24.96
C TRP A 175 -14.07 -20.33 25.39
N ASP A 176 -13.12 -20.87 24.63
CA ASP A 176 -11.69 -20.64 24.89
C ASP A 176 -11.30 -19.23 24.42
N ARG A 177 -11.48 -18.26 25.31
CA ARG A 177 -11.15 -16.85 25.06
C ARG A 177 -9.70 -16.66 24.66
N LYS A 178 -8.76 -17.40 25.26
CA LYS A 178 -7.33 -17.26 24.95
C LYS A 178 -7.04 -17.74 23.54
N GLN A 179 -7.63 -18.86 23.14
CA GLN A 179 -7.50 -19.37 21.76
C GLN A 179 -8.08 -18.37 20.76
N ILE A 180 -9.27 -17.82 21.04
CA ILE A 180 -9.92 -16.89 20.11
C ILE A 180 -9.13 -15.59 19.99
N GLU A 181 -8.71 -14.98 21.11
CA GLU A 181 -7.88 -13.77 21.08
C GLU A 181 -6.55 -14.00 20.34
N ALA A 182 -5.90 -15.15 20.55
CA ALA A 182 -4.66 -15.51 19.86
C ALA A 182 -4.88 -15.67 18.35
N GLU A 183 -5.96 -16.33 17.94
CA GLU A 183 -6.29 -16.54 16.54
C GLU A 183 -6.68 -15.22 15.85
N THR A 184 -7.46 -14.35 16.51
CA THR A 184 -7.76 -13.00 16.02
C THR A 184 -6.49 -12.19 15.78
N GLU A 185 -5.55 -12.17 16.73
CA GLU A 185 -4.29 -11.43 16.56
C GLU A 185 -3.37 -12.05 15.49
N ARG A 186 -3.34 -13.37 15.37
CA ARG A 186 -2.61 -14.06 14.29
C ARG A 186 -3.14 -13.64 12.93
N VAL A 187 -4.46 -13.68 12.74
CA VAL A 187 -5.12 -13.30 11.48
C VAL A 187 -4.96 -11.80 11.21
N ARG A 188 -5.03 -10.96 12.25
CA ARG A 188 -4.75 -9.52 12.16
C ARG A 188 -3.33 -9.23 11.68
N ALA A 189 -2.34 -9.98 12.17
CA ALA A 189 -0.94 -9.83 11.76
C ALA A 189 -0.76 -10.16 10.28
N GLU A 190 -1.31 -11.29 9.81
CA GLU A 190 -1.30 -11.67 8.39
C GLU A 190 -2.04 -10.65 7.52
N PHE A 191 -3.20 -10.17 7.99
CA PHE A 191 -3.97 -9.13 7.32
C PHE A 191 -3.14 -7.85 7.15
N ASN A 192 -2.53 -7.34 8.22
CA ASN A 192 -1.69 -6.14 8.16
C ASN A 192 -0.47 -6.33 7.26
N LYS A 193 0.16 -7.51 7.30
CA LYS A 193 1.31 -7.86 6.45
C LYS A 193 0.99 -7.70 4.97
N VAL A 194 -0.15 -8.24 4.52
CA VAL A 194 -0.51 -8.24 3.10
C VAL A 194 -1.25 -6.95 2.70
N ALA A 195 -2.36 -6.63 3.37
CA ALA A 195 -3.25 -5.52 2.98
C ALA A 195 -2.60 -4.15 3.17
N ILE A 196 -1.78 -3.98 4.20
CA ILE A 196 -1.05 -2.74 4.46
C ILE A 196 0.38 -2.84 3.96
N GLY A 197 1.07 -3.94 4.22
CA GLY A 197 2.49 -4.07 3.87
C GLY A 197 2.74 -4.26 2.38
N PHE A 198 2.42 -5.44 1.86
CA PHE A 198 2.73 -5.79 0.47
C PHE A 198 2.00 -4.93 -0.56
N LEU A 199 0.76 -4.49 -0.28
CA LEU A 199 0.07 -3.57 -1.17
C LEU A 199 0.80 -2.21 -1.28
N ASN A 200 1.25 -1.64 -0.16
CA ASN A 200 2.01 -0.38 -0.19
C ASN A 200 3.36 -0.55 -0.89
N ASP A 201 4.08 -1.63 -0.62
CA ASP A 201 5.33 -1.92 -1.33
C ASP A 201 5.12 -2.01 -2.84
N PHE A 202 4.05 -2.69 -3.28
CA PHE A 202 3.73 -2.76 -4.71
C PHE A 202 3.39 -1.39 -5.30
N MET A 203 2.71 -0.52 -4.55
CA MET A 203 2.42 0.84 -4.99
C MET A 203 3.67 1.72 -5.08
N ASP A 204 4.66 1.51 -4.22
CA ASP A 204 5.96 2.17 -4.33
C ASP A 204 6.74 1.69 -5.56
N LEU A 205 6.69 0.39 -5.88
CA LEU A 205 7.26 -0.15 -7.12
C LEU A 205 6.55 0.42 -8.37
N LEU A 206 5.23 0.55 -8.33
CA LEU A 206 4.44 1.20 -9.39
C LEU A 206 4.86 2.66 -9.57
N HIS A 207 5.08 3.37 -8.47
CA HIS A 207 5.56 4.75 -8.52
C HIS A 207 6.94 4.83 -9.20
N ASP A 208 7.86 3.95 -8.84
CA ASP A 208 9.21 3.95 -9.42
C ASP A 208 9.22 3.58 -10.92
N GLU A 209 8.33 2.70 -11.37
CA GLU A 209 8.23 2.33 -12.78
C GLU A 209 7.50 3.41 -13.63
N LEU A 210 6.46 4.05 -13.08
CA LEU A 210 5.58 4.94 -13.83
C LEU A 210 5.87 6.43 -13.64
N ILE A 211 6.18 6.86 -12.41
CA ILE A 211 6.24 8.27 -12.01
C ILE A 211 7.69 8.78 -11.97
N ARG A 212 8.62 8.00 -11.42
CA ARG A 212 10.03 8.38 -11.36
C ARG A 212 10.64 8.78 -12.71
N PRO A 213 10.35 8.11 -13.85
CA PRO A 213 10.88 8.55 -15.15
C PRO A 213 10.39 9.92 -15.62
N ILE A 214 9.32 10.45 -15.02
CA ILE A 214 8.72 11.73 -15.38
C ILE A 214 9.27 12.84 -14.48
N PHE A 215 9.31 12.60 -13.16
CA PHE A 215 9.62 13.65 -12.17
C PHE A 215 10.96 13.47 -11.45
N ALA A 216 11.68 12.37 -11.68
CA ALA A 216 12.91 12.00 -10.97
C ALA A 216 12.76 11.94 -9.43
N ILE A 217 11.55 11.68 -8.94
CA ILE A 217 11.24 11.50 -7.52
C ILE A 217 11.29 10.00 -7.17
N ASN A 218 11.98 9.65 -6.08
CA ASN A 218 11.98 8.30 -5.52
C ASN A 218 11.01 8.24 -4.33
N LYS A 219 10.31 7.12 -4.18
CA LYS A 219 9.62 6.79 -2.94
C LYS A 219 10.61 6.18 -1.94
N VAL A 220 10.43 6.49 -0.66
CA VAL A 220 11.16 5.81 0.42
C VAL A 220 10.44 4.49 0.68
N ARG A 221 11.13 3.37 0.46
CA ARG A 221 10.52 2.04 0.59
C ARG A 221 10.69 1.54 2.02
N ARG A 222 9.81 0.61 2.44
CA ARG A 222 9.93 -0.05 3.75
C ARG A 222 11.31 -0.68 3.97
N GLU A 223 11.95 -1.11 2.89
CA GLU A 223 13.31 -1.64 2.95
C GLU A 223 14.43 -0.65 3.25
N ASP A 224 14.17 0.64 3.07
CA ASP A 224 15.14 1.70 3.28
C ASP A 224 15.08 2.28 4.71
N PHE A 225 14.09 1.87 5.52
CA PHE A 225 13.96 2.34 6.91
C PHE A 225 14.84 1.55 7.88
N ASN A 226 15.51 2.27 8.79
CA ASN A 226 16.15 1.70 9.98
C ASN A 226 15.23 1.91 11.20
N TYR A 227 14.59 0.86 11.69
CA TYR A 227 13.72 0.94 12.88
C TYR A 227 14.52 0.81 14.20
N VAL A 228 13.95 1.37 15.27
CA VAL A 228 14.58 1.51 16.60
C VAL A 228 14.52 0.22 17.44
N GLN A 229 13.88 -0.86 16.95
CA GLN A 229 13.85 -2.17 17.60
C GLN A 229 14.21 -3.29 16.62
N PRO A 230 14.79 -4.43 17.08
CA PRO A 230 14.99 -5.59 16.23
C PRO A 230 13.62 -6.13 15.82
N MET A 231 13.19 -5.72 14.64
CA MET A 231 12.00 -6.23 13.97
C MET A 231 12.48 -6.90 12.69
N GLU A 232 11.91 -8.06 12.40
CA GLU A 232 12.01 -8.65 11.07
C GLU A 232 10.72 -8.29 10.34
N ALA A 233 10.85 -7.73 9.14
CA ALA A 233 9.70 -7.46 8.28
C ALA A 233 9.95 -8.05 6.90
N GLU A 234 8.93 -8.70 6.37
CA GLU A 234 8.89 -9.09 4.97
C GLU A 234 8.44 -7.90 4.12
N THR A 235 9.20 -7.63 3.07
CA THR A 235 8.89 -6.62 2.06
C THR A 235 8.79 -7.25 0.68
N LEU A 236 7.90 -6.71 -0.14
CA LEU A 236 7.77 -7.07 -1.53
C LEU A 236 8.70 -6.21 -2.39
N THR A 237 9.57 -6.85 -3.16
CA THR A 237 10.48 -6.19 -4.11
C THR A 237 10.22 -6.66 -5.54
N GLU A 238 10.86 -6.04 -6.53
CA GLU A 238 10.85 -6.52 -7.93
C GLU A 238 11.34 -7.96 -8.08
N LYS A 239 12.27 -8.38 -7.22
CA LYS A 239 12.93 -9.70 -7.27
C LYS A 239 12.22 -10.76 -6.41
N GLY A 240 11.26 -10.36 -5.58
CA GLY A 240 10.54 -11.26 -4.67
C GLY A 240 10.42 -10.72 -3.25
N ILE A 241 10.10 -11.61 -2.32
CA ILE A 241 10.00 -11.27 -0.90
C ILE A 241 11.41 -11.24 -0.29
N LYS A 242 11.70 -10.17 0.43
CA LYS A 242 12.95 -10.00 1.18
C LYS A 242 12.62 -9.83 2.66
N VAL A 243 13.28 -10.61 3.52
CA VAL A 243 13.23 -10.41 4.97
C VAL A 243 14.27 -9.38 5.35
N ILE A 244 13.85 -8.33 6.02
CA ILE A 244 14.71 -7.23 6.45
C ILE A 244 14.74 -7.24 7.96
N LYS A 245 15.96 -7.30 8.49
CA LYS A 245 16.22 -7.18 9.91
C LYS A 245 16.58 -5.73 10.19
N TYR A 246 15.74 -5.04 10.94
CA TYR A 246 16.07 -3.68 11.35
C TYR A 246 17.16 -3.72 12.41
N GLN A 247 18.33 -3.17 12.08
CA GLN A 247 19.40 -3.02 13.05
C GLN A 247 19.16 -1.76 13.88
N THR A 248 19.42 -1.88 15.18
CA THR A 248 19.37 -0.75 16.12
C THR A 248 20.46 0.25 15.72
N THR A 249 20.10 1.39 15.14
CA THR A 249 21.03 2.52 15.03
C THR A 249 21.21 3.17 16.40
N GLU A 250 22.44 3.58 16.70
CA GLU A 250 22.97 4.14 17.96
C GLU A 250 22.23 5.35 18.58
N ILE A 251 21.06 5.74 18.07
CA ILE A 251 20.21 6.77 18.69
C ILE A 251 19.74 6.31 20.08
N ALA A 252 19.52 5.00 20.29
CA ALA A 252 19.22 4.47 21.62
C ALA A 252 20.40 4.56 22.61
N MET A 253 21.66 4.55 22.14
CA MET A 253 22.84 4.75 22.98
C MET A 253 23.02 6.22 23.40
N LEU A 254 22.66 7.17 22.52
CA LEU A 254 22.67 8.60 22.86
C LEU A 254 21.66 8.96 23.97
N PHE A 255 20.51 8.28 24.06
CA PHE A 255 19.56 8.47 25.16
C PHE A 255 19.98 7.78 26.46
N LYS A 256 20.81 6.71 26.39
CA LYS A 256 21.35 6.03 27.57
C LYS A 256 22.51 6.81 28.19
N GLN A 257 23.39 7.39 27.37
CA GLN A 257 24.50 8.23 27.85
C GLN A 257 24.04 9.55 28.51
N LYS A 258 22.87 10.10 28.14
CA LYS A 258 22.30 11.27 28.86
C LYS A 258 21.74 10.96 30.24
N ARG A 259 21.56 9.68 30.61
CA ARG A 259 21.01 9.27 31.92
C ARG A 259 22.07 8.80 32.92
N GLU A 260 23.32 8.60 32.49
CA GLU A 260 24.44 8.18 33.33
C GLU A 260 25.63 9.10 32.99
N LYS A 261 25.85 10.28 33.62
CA LYS A 261 26.28 10.57 35.01
C LYS A 261 26.64 12.09 35.10
N PRO A 262 26.96 12.70 36.27
CA PRO A 262 27.28 12.08 37.55
C PRO A 262 26.45 12.58 38.75
N THR A 263 26.38 11.69 39.74
CA THR A 263 26.08 11.97 41.14
C THR A 263 27.00 13.08 41.66
N GLU A 264 26.43 14.20 42.11
CA GLU A 264 27.18 15.20 42.89
C GLU A 264 27.52 14.63 44.27
N PRO A 265 28.68 15.04 44.85
CA PRO A 265 29.19 14.42 46.07
C PRO A 265 28.39 14.88 47.29
N LYS A 266 28.22 13.95 48.24
CA LYS A 266 27.72 14.25 49.59
C LYS A 266 28.53 15.40 50.18
N GLN A 267 27.84 16.48 50.56
CA GLN A 267 28.39 17.46 51.49
C GLN A 267 28.18 16.94 52.91
N GLU A 268 29.29 16.63 53.58
CA GLU A 268 29.35 16.61 55.05
C GLU A 268 29.47 18.06 55.53
N SER A 269 28.48 18.52 56.30
CA SER A 269 28.59 19.49 57.38
C SER A 269 27.31 19.53 58.19
#